data_AF-A0A349E7K0-F1
#
_entry.id   AF-A0A349E7K0-F1
#
_cell.length_a   1.000
_cell.length_b   1.000
_cell.length_c   1.000
_cell.angle_alpha   90.00
_cell.angle_beta   90.00
_cell.angle_gamma   90.00
#
_symmetry.space_group_name_H-M   'P 1'
#
loop_
_entity.id
_entity.type
_entity.pdbx_description
1 polymer ?
#
loop_
_entity_poly.entity_id
_entity_poly.type
_entity_poly.pdbx_seq_one_letter_code
_entity_poly.pdbx_strand_id
1 'polypeptide(L)' 'DRKSIELRVYERGAGETLACGTGACAAVVAGCLQGLLDDTVRVKLRGGELIIQWLGIGSPVFMTGPATTVYEGTIQI' A
#
# COMPACT_ATOMS: atom_id res chain seq x y z
N ASP A 1 -13.23 9.11 7.21
CA ASP A 1 -12.74 8.99 8.60
C ASP A 1 -11.21 8.98 8.58
N ARG A 2 -10.52 8.86 9.73
CA ARG A 2 -9.04 8.77 9.81
C ARG A 2 -8.49 7.36 9.53
N LYS A 3 -9.37 6.41 9.16
CA LYS A 3 -9.05 5.00 8.96
C LYS A 3 -9.17 4.57 7.50
N SER A 4 -9.39 5.51 6.58
CA SER A 4 -9.49 5.22 5.15
C SER A 4 -8.89 6.34 4.31
N ILE A 5 -8.14 5.95 3.27
CA ILE A 5 -7.65 6.87 2.22
C ILE A 5 -7.88 6.29 0.83
N GLU A 6 -7.92 7.16 -0.17
CA GLU A 6 -7.83 6.79 -1.58
C GLU A 6 -6.45 7.22 -2.10
N LEU A 7 -5.76 6.31 -2.81
CA LEU A 7 -4.38 6.51 -3.21
C LEU A 7 -4.18 6.16 -4.69
N ARG A 8 -3.49 7.06 -5.40
CA ARG A 8 -2.91 6.83 -6.72
C ARG A 8 -1.41 7.02 -6.63
N VAL A 9 -0.64 6.15 -7.27
CA VAL A 9 0.83 6.18 -7.21
C VAL A 9 1.38 6.19 -8.63
N TYR A 10 2.27 7.15 -8.90
CA TYR A 10 3.11 7.14 -10.09
C TYR A 10 4.47 6.56 -9.70
N GLU A 11 4.70 5.30 -10.06
CA GLU A 11 5.90 4.56 -9.71
C GLU A 11 7.09 4.96 -10.59
N ARG A 12 8.26 5.10 -9.96
CA ARG A 12 9.51 5.43 -10.64
C ARG A 12 9.86 4.31 -11.62
N GLY A 13 9.84 4.61 -12.92
CA GLY A 13 10.18 3.66 -13.98
C GLY A 13 9.04 2.75 -14.43
N ALA A 14 7.85 2.84 -13.82
CA ALA A 14 6.68 2.03 -14.18
C ALA A 14 5.41 2.86 -14.48
N GLY A 15 5.41 4.16 -14.16
CA GLY A 15 4.25 5.03 -14.39
C GLY A 15 3.13 4.80 -13.39
N GLU A 16 1.90 5.15 -13.74
CA GLU A 16 0.75 4.90 -12.86
C GLU A 16 0.32 3.42 -12.92
N THR A 17 0.56 2.69 -11.84
CA THR A 17 0.18 1.28 -11.70
C THR A 17 -1.21 1.14 -11.04
N LEU A 18 -1.81 -0.04 -11.13
CA LEU A 18 -3.12 -0.32 -10.52
C LEU A 18 -3.03 -0.32 -8.98
N ALA A 19 -1.94 -0.83 -8.43
CA ALA A 19 -1.68 -0.83 -7.00
C ALA A 19 -0.17 -0.83 -6.75
N CYS A 20 0.27 -0.11 -5.71
CA CYS A 20 1.64 -0.06 -5.24
C CYS A 20 1.67 -0.27 -3.72
N GLY A 21 2.14 -1.45 -3.27
CA GLY A 21 2.13 -1.80 -1.84
C GLY A 21 3.06 -0.93 -1.00
N THR A 22 4.29 -0.70 -1.46
CA THR A 22 5.25 0.18 -0.78
C THR A 22 4.78 1.63 -0.75
N GLY A 23 4.14 2.11 -1.81
CA GLY A 23 3.50 3.43 -1.86
C GLY A 23 2.35 3.55 -0.86
N ALA A 24 1.51 2.53 -0.72
CA ALA A 24 0.45 2.48 0.30
C ALA A 24 1.01 2.55 1.73
N CYS A 25 2.04 1.77 2.04
CA CYS A 25 2.72 1.83 3.33
C CYS A 25 3.27 3.24 3.61
N ALA A 26 3.98 3.83 2.64
CA ALA A 26 4.58 5.15 2.79
C ALA A 26 3.52 6.24 3.02
N ALA A 27 2.41 6.20 2.29
CA ALA A 27 1.32 7.17 2.43
C ALA A 27 0.67 7.11 3.83
N VAL A 28 0.45 5.89 4.35
CA VAL A 28 -0.13 5.70 5.69
C VAL A 28 0.84 6.19 6.77
N VAL A 29 2.11 5.81 6.72
CA VAL A 29 3.14 6.30 7.65
C VAL A 29 3.21 7.83 7.63
N ALA A 30 3.23 8.45 6.46
CA ALA A 30 3.24 9.90 6.32
C ALA A 30 1.99 10.56 6.93
N GLY A 31 0.80 9.99 6.69
CA GLY A 31 -0.44 10.49 7.29
C GLY A 31 -0.50 10.33 8.81
N CYS A 32 0.04 9.23 9.36
CA CYS A 32 0.16 9.04 10.80
C CYS A 32 1.12 10.05 11.43
N LEU A 33 2.28 10.29 10.81
CA LEU A 33 3.26 11.29 11.26
C LEU A 33 2.68 12.72 11.25
N GLN A 34 1.76 13.01 10.34
CA GLN A 34 1.05 14.29 10.26
C GLN A 34 -0.18 14.37 11.19
N GLY A 35 -0.50 13.31 11.94
CA GLY A 35 -1.70 13.26 12.78
C GLY A 35 -3.02 13.22 11.99
N LEU A 36 -2.96 12.88 10.70
CA LEU A 36 -4.12 12.81 9.81
C LEU A 36 -4.77 11.43 9.81
N LEU A 37 -4.00 10.38 10.05
CA LEU A 37 -4.46 9.00 10.02
C LEU A 37 -4.28 8.33 11.39
N ASP A 38 -5.07 7.28 11.61
CA ASP A 38 -4.94 6.37 12.76
C ASP A 38 -3.93 5.26 12.44
N ASP A 39 -3.63 4.42 13.43
CA ASP A 39 -2.62 3.36 13.33
C ASP A 39 -2.98 2.22 12.36
N THR A 40 -4.26 2.03 12.05
CA THR A 40 -4.77 1.00 11.13
C THR A 40 -5.63 1.65 10.06
N VAL A 41 -5.18 1.60 8.80
CA VAL A 41 -5.77 2.33 7.69
C VAL A 41 -6.08 1.41 6.51
N ARG A 42 -7.30 1.55 5.99
CA ARG A 42 -7.77 0.99 4.73
C ARG A 42 -7.34 1.88 3.57
N VAL A 43 -6.49 1.37 2.69
CA VAL A 43 -6.00 2.08 1.52
C VAL A 43 -6.71 1.56 0.28
N LYS A 44 -7.54 2.39 -0.34
CA LYS A 44 -8.21 2.09 -1.60
C LYS A 44 -7.30 2.52 -2.76
N LEU A 45 -6.88 1.56 -3.56
CA LEU A 45 -6.14 1.77 -4.81
C LEU A 45 -7.03 1.41 -5.99
N ARG A 46 -6.57 1.68 -7.21
CA ARG A 46 -7.33 1.35 -8.43
C ARG A 46 -7.49 -0.16 -8.64
N GLY A 47 -6.50 -0.95 -8.20
CA GLY A 47 -6.46 -2.40 -8.33
C GLY A 47 -7.07 -3.18 -7.17
N GLY A 48 -7.57 -2.49 -6.13
CA GLY A 48 -8.13 -3.14 -4.95
C GLY A 48 -7.84 -2.40 -3.67
N GLU A 49 -7.87 -3.12 -2.55
CA GLU A 49 -7.75 -2.56 -1.22
C GLU A 49 -6.63 -3.24 -0.44
N LEU A 50 -5.91 -2.46 0.36
CA LEU A 50 -4.92 -2.94 1.32
C LEU A 50 -5.29 -2.44 2.73
N ILE A 51 -4.92 -3.21 3.74
CA ILE A 51 -4.92 -2.77 5.13
C ILE A 51 -3.47 -2.55 5.55
N ILE A 52 -3.16 -1.33 5.99
CA ILE A 52 -1.85 -0.97 6.53
C ILE A 52 -1.98 -0.73 8.03
N GLN A 53 -1.08 -1.31 8.80
CA GLN A 53 -0.97 -1.08 10.24
C GLN A 53 0.42 -0.59 10.61
N TRP A 54 0.49 0.49 11.38
CA TRP A 54 1.74 1.03 11.90
C TRP A 54 1.55 1.68 13.27
N LEU A 55 2.21 1.11 14.29
CA LEU A 55 2.13 1.56 15.69
C LEU A 55 3.09 2.72 16.02
N GLY A 56 3.67 3.36 15.01
CA GLY A 56 4.54 4.53 15.16
C GLY A 56 6.05 4.20 15.17
N ILE A 57 6.85 5.21 15.51
CA ILE A 57 8.32 5.14 15.46
C ILE A 57 8.83 3.99 16.32
N GLY A 58 9.75 3.20 15.76
CA GLY A 58 10.29 2.00 16.41
C GLY A 58 9.48 0.72 16.15
N SER A 59 8.31 0.82 15.51
CA SER A 59 7.50 -0.33 15.11
C SER A 59 7.60 -0.62 13.61
N PRO A 60 7.52 -1.89 13.19
CA PRO A 60 7.41 -2.26 11.78
C PRO A 60 6.07 -1.83 11.19
N VAL A 61 6.04 -1.67 9.86
CA VAL A 61 4.81 -1.44 9.09
C VAL A 61 4.32 -2.78 8.56
N PHE A 62 3.06 -3.14 8.86
CA PHE A 62 2.41 -4.33 8.32
C PHE A 62 1.48 -3.96 7.18
N MET A 63 1.45 -4.81 6.15
CA MET A 63 0.57 -4.68 4.99
C MET A 63 -0.16 -6.00 4.75
N THR A 64 -1.47 -5.94 4.66
CA THR A 64 -2.33 -7.10 4.37
C THR A 64 -3.12 -6.84 3.09
N GLY A 65 -3.07 -7.82 2.18
CA GLY A 65 -3.79 -7.80 0.91
C GLY A 65 -3.73 -9.16 0.22
N PRO A 66 -4.56 -9.39 -0.81
CA PRO A 66 -4.57 -10.64 -1.55
C PRO A 66 -3.34 -10.77 -2.47
N ALA A 67 -2.98 -12.02 -2.79
CA ALA A 67 -2.06 -12.37 -3.85
C ALA A 67 -2.65 -13.55 -4.64
N THR A 68 -2.47 -13.58 -5.96
CA THR A 68 -3.06 -14.60 -6.83
C THR A 68 -2.07 -15.04 -7.89
N THR A 69 -1.79 -16.34 -7.96
CA THR A 69 -1.02 -16.94 -9.05
C THR A 69 -1.87 -16.94 -10.32
N VAL A 70 -1.33 -16.42 -11.41
CA VAL A 70 -2.03 -16.37 -12.71
C VAL A 70 -1.68 -17.57 -13.57
N TYR A 71 -0.39 -17.86 -13.75
CA TYR A 71 0.11 -18.99 -14.54
C TYR A 71 1.56 -19.33 -14.16
N GLU A 72 2.05 -20.47 -14.65
CA GLU A 72 3.46 -20.89 -14.59
C GLU A 72 4.03 -21.01 -16.02
N GLY A 73 5.33 -20.72 -16.20
CA GLY A 73 5.94 -20.72 -17.53
C GLY A 73 7.47 -20.88 -17.54
N THR A 74 8.04 -21.09 -18.73
CA THR A 74 9.49 -21.23 -18.97
C THR A 74 9.90 -20.31 -20.13
N ILE A 75 11.07 -19.67 -20.02
CA ILE A 75 11.63 -18.79 -21.06
C ILE A 75 13.11 -19.12 -21.30
N GLN A 76 13.56 -19.04 -22.56
CA GLN A 76 14.99 -19.00 -22.89
C GLN A 76 15.38 -17.54 -23.15
N ILE A 77 16.46 -17.12 -22.50
CA ILE A 77 16.99 -15.76 -22.57
C ILE A 77 18.08 -15.70 -23.64
#